data_AF-A0A7S3AS90-F1
#
_entry.id   AF-A0A7S3AS90-F1
#
_cell.length_a   1.000
_cell.length_b   1.000
_cell.length_c   1.000
_cell.angle_alpha   90.00
_cell.angle_beta   90.00
_cell.angle_gamma   90.00
#
_symmetry.space_group_name_H-M   'P 1'
#
loop_
_entity.id
_entity.type
_entity.pdbx_description
1 polymer ?
#
loop_
_entity_poly.entity_id
_entity_poly.type
_entity_poly.pdbx_seq_one_letter_code
_entity_poly.pdbx_strand_id
1 'polypeptide(L)'
;YADVGRQQTVEALAQRTGPALLATVQPEAGAGTLVTGDVPEAHRVASLLHHMPFTAPFESRLRILRSWLTEDRERTQGAAGLLQHMSEPITIRRESLLSDAYTALRGMGEGLRQPLRVRFLGTEDVEEAGIGPGVALEFLVEVLRAGFDP
;
A
#
# COMPACT_ATOMS: atom_id res chain seq x y z
N TYR A 1 -30.27 -0.98 16.62
CA TYR A 1 -29.82 0.17 15.80
C TYR A 1 -28.56 0.72 16.46
N ALA A 2 -27.39 0.58 15.84
CA ALA A 2 -26.18 1.19 16.37
C ALA A 2 -26.30 2.71 16.24
N ASP A 3 -26.03 3.42 17.32
CA ASP A 3 -26.07 4.88 17.39
C ASP A 3 -25.02 5.46 16.43
N VAL A 4 -25.42 6.37 15.54
CA VAL A 4 -24.55 6.98 14.51
C VAL A 4 -23.33 7.66 15.16
N GLY A 5 -23.51 8.24 16.36
CA GLY A 5 -22.40 8.83 17.12
C GLY A 5 -21.37 7.80 17.57
N ARG A 6 -21.79 6.59 17.94
CA ARG A 6 -20.87 5.50 18.31
C ARG A 6 -20.11 4.96 17.10
N GLN A 7 -20.75 4.87 15.93
CA GLN A 7 -20.06 4.46 14.70
C GLN A 7 -18.98 5.47 14.31
N GLN A 8 -19.28 6.77 14.36
CA GLN A 8 -18.31 7.83 14.10
C GLN A 8 -17.14 7.80 15.09
N THR A 9 -17.40 7.48 16.36
CA THR A 9 -16.36 7.39 17.40
C THR A 9 -15.42 6.20 17.14
N VAL A 10 -15.97 5.03 16.80
CA VAL A 10 -15.18 3.83 16.46
C VAL A 10 -14.37 4.06 15.19
N GLU A 11 -14.93 4.72 14.18
CA GLU A 11 -14.23 5.05 12.94
C GLU A 11 -13.11 6.07 13.17
N ALA A 12 -13.33 7.10 13.98
CA ALA A 12 -12.30 8.06 14.36
C ALA A 12 -11.18 7.38 15.16
N LEU A 13 -11.52 6.44 16.05
CA LEU A 13 -10.55 5.69 16.82
C LEU A 13 -9.78 4.69 15.95
N ALA A 14 -10.42 4.09 14.95
CA ALA A 14 -9.79 3.23 13.95
C ALA A 14 -8.84 4.00 13.04
N GLN A 15 -9.17 5.24 12.68
CA GLN A 15 -8.27 6.13 11.93
C GLN A 15 -7.06 6.54 12.78
N ARG A 16 -7.27 6.79 14.08
CA ARG A 16 -6.18 7.07 15.04
C ARG A 16 -5.35 5.83 15.41
N THR A 17 -5.89 4.65 15.15
CA THR A 17 -5.19 3.37 15.24
C THR A 17 -4.29 3.26 14.01
N GLY A 18 -3.10 3.84 14.08
CA GLY A 18 -2.13 3.74 13.00
C GLY A 18 -1.62 2.29 12.81
N PRO A 19 -0.95 1.99 11.68
CA PRO A 19 -0.40 0.67 11.39
C PRO A 19 0.60 0.18 12.45
N ALA A 20 1.28 1.10 13.15
CA ALA A 20 2.16 0.77 14.27
C ALA A 20 1.41 0.12 15.44
N LEU A 21 0.19 0.59 15.76
CA LEU A 21 -0.60 0.05 16.86
C LEU A 21 -1.20 -1.33 16.47
N LEU A 22 -1.53 -1.53 15.20
CA LEU A 22 -1.89 -2.85 14.68
C LEU A 22 -0.73 -3.84 14.73
N ALA A 23 0.50 -3.39 14.42
CA ALA A 23 1.69 -4.23 14.51
C ALA A 23 2.03 -4.62 15.96
N THR A 24 1.63 -3.81 16.95
CA THR A 24 1.77 -4.16 18.38
C THR A 24 0.71 -5.13 18.90
N VAL A 25 -0.36 -5.39 18.13
CA VAL A 25 -1.30 -6.48 18.43
C VAL A 25 -0.62 -7.79 18.04
N GLN A 26 0.22 -8.32 18.93
CA GLN A 26 0.90 -9.60 18.74
C GLN A 26 -0.11 -10.75 18.58
N PRO A 27 0.18 -11.73 17.70
CA PRO A 27 -0.68 -12.89 17.54
C PRO A 27 -0.26 -13.96 18.56
N GLU A 28 -0.55 -13.79 19.85
CA GLU A 28 -0.26 -14.87 20.81
C GLU A 28 -1.37 -15.13 21.82
N ALA A 29 -1.62 -16.43 21.98
CA ALA A 29 -2.44 -17.15 22.93
C ALA A 29 -3.93 -17.32 22.62
N GLY A 30 -4.30 -18.61 22.57
CA GLY A 30 -5.58 -19.18 22.16
C GLY A 30 -6.85 -18.58 22.77
N ALA A 31 -7.96 -18.98 22.15
CA ALA A 31 -9.34 -18.74 22.58
C ALA A 31 -9.48 -18.84 24.11
N GLY A 32 -9.47 -17.70 24.79
CA GLY A 32 -9.49 -17.66 26.25
C GLY A 32 -9.40 -16.23 26.78
N THR A 33 -10.57 -15.63 27.02
CA THR A 33 -10.77 -14.46 27.88
C THR A 33 -10.09 -13.16 27.41
N LEU A 34 -10.85 -12.37 26.65
CA LEU A 34 -10.59 -10.94 26.49
C LEU A 34 -10.74 -10.26 27.87
N VAL A 35 -9.65 -10.12 28.63
CA VAL A 35 -9.61 -9.30 29.84
C VAL A 35 -9.64 -7.84 29.39
N THR A 36 -10.86 -7.29 29.27
CA THR A 36 -11.17 -5.94 28.75
C THR A 36 -10.83 -4.79 29.70
N GLY A 37 -10.14 -5.05 30.82
CA GLY A 37 -10.05 -4.15 31.98
C GLY A 37 -9.26 -2.85 31.77
N ASP A 38 -8.12 -2.86 31.08
CA ASP A 38 -7.22 -1.69 31.04
C ASP A 38 -6.59 -1.38 29.68
N VAL A 39 -7.02 -2.06 28.61
CA VAL A 39 -6.48 -1.75 27.28
C VAL A 39 -7.14 -0.46 26.77
N PRO A 40 -6.38 0.60 26.41
CA PRO A 40 -6.95 1.83 25.86
C PRO A 40 -7.89 1.49 24.71
N GLU A 41 -9.04 2.17 24.60
CA GLU A 41 -10.10 1.83 23.63
C GLU A 41 -9.59 1.62 22.19
N ALA A 42 -8.56 2.38 21.80
CA ALA A 42 -7.87 2.25 20.52
C ALA A 42 -7.27 0.85 20.29
N HIS A 43 -6.67 0.22 21.30
CA HIS A 43 -6.12 -1.13 21.20
C HIS A 43 -7.20 -2.20 21.05
N ARG A 44 -8.38 -2.03 21.67
CA ARG A 44 -9.51 -2.93 21.45
C ARG A 44 -10.02 -2.83 20.02
N VAL A 45 -10.17 -1.60 19.51
CA VAL A 45 -10.55 -1.36 18.11
C VAL A 45 -9.49 -1.93 17.15
N ALA A 46 -8.20 -1.73 17.44
CA ALA A 46 -7.11 -2.33 16.68
C ALA A 46 -7.17 -3.85 16.65
N SER A 47 -7.39 -4.48 17.80
CA SER A 47 -7.47 -5.94 17.92
C SER A 47 -8.67 -6.50 17.15
N LEU A 48 -9.82 -5.83 17.22
CA LEU A 48 -11.00 -6.19 16.44
C LEU A 48 -10.75 -6.03 14.94
N LEU A 49 -10.12 -4.94 14.49
CA LEU A 49 -9.79 -4.74 13.08
C LEU A 49 -8.74 -5.71 12.58
N HIS A 50 -7.77 -6.09 13.41
CA HIS A 50 -6.70 -7.02 13.06
C HIS A 50 -7.23 -8.46 12.96
N HIS A 51 -7.97 -8.93 13.95
CA HIS A 51 -8.44 -10.32 14.01
C HIS A 51 -9.80 -10.56 13.36
N MET A 52 -10.67 -9.54 13.31
CA MET A 52 -12.03 -9.65 12.79
C MET A 52 -12.45 -8.43 11.95
N PRO A 53 -11.69 -8.09 10.88
CA PRO A 53 -11.96 -6.90 10.06
C PRO A 53 -13.36 -6.88 9.44
N PHE A 54 -13.97 -8.05 9.23
CA PHE A 54 -15.32 -8.19 8.69
C PHE A 54 -16.43 -7.66 9.61
N THR A 55 -16.14 -7.40 10.90
CA THR A 55 -17.09 -6.78 11.84
C THR A 55 -17.37 -5.31 11.52
N ALA A 56 -16.42 -4.64 10.86
CA ALA A 56 -16.62 -3.30 10.30
C ALA A 56 -17.26 -3.38 8.89
N PRO A 57 -18.06 -2.41 8.46
CA PRO A 57 -18.52 -2.32 7.06
C PRO A 57 -17.36 -2.14 6.07
N PHE A 58 -17.57 -2.50 4.80
CA PHE A 58 -16.56 -2.34 3.74
C PHE A 58 -16.06 -0.89 3.60
N GLU A 59 -16.99 0.07 3.58
CA GLU A 59 -16.66 1.50 3.46
C GLU A 59 -15.76 1.98 4.62
N SER A 60 -16.05 1.55 5.84
CA SER A 60 -15.23 1.89 7.01
C SER A 60 -13.81 1.33 6.87
N ARG A 61 -13.67 0.06 6.46
CA ARG A 61 -12.34 -0.54 6.20
C ARG A 61 -11.59 0.19 5.10
N LEU A 62 -12.26 0.53 4.00
CA LEU A 62 -11.63 1.22 2.88
C LEU A 62 -11.16 2.61 3.29
N ARG A 63 -11.94 3.33 4.11
CA ARG A 63 -11.57 4.63 4.65
C ARG A 63 -10.34 4.54 5.55
N ILE A 64 -10.30 3.56 6.45
CA ILE A 64 -9.16 3.29 7.35
C ILE A 64 -7.91 2.94 6.54
N LEU A 65 -8.02 2.04 5.56
CA LEU A 65 -6.90 1.69 4.70
C LEU A 65 -6.37 2.90 3.92
N ARG A 66 -7.28 3.71 3.36
CA ARG A 66 -6.91 4.92 2.61
C ARG A 66 -6.21 5.95 3.50
N SER A 67 -6.65 6.15 4.75
CA SER A 67 -5.95 7.06 5.66
C SER A 67 -4.53 6.60 5.93
N TRP A 68 -4.31 5.30 6.19
CA TRP A 68 -2.94 4.79 6.38
C TRP A 68 -2.08 4.90 5.13
N LEU A 69 -2.64 4.64 3.95
CA LEU A 69 -1.93 4.80 2.68
C LEU A 69 -1.54 6.26 2.41
N THR A 70 -2.39 7.21 2.79
CA THR A 70 -2.07 8.65 2.67
C THR A 70 -0.95 9.03 3.63
N GLU A 71 -1.05 8.64 4.91
CA GLU A 71 0.00 8.89 5.91
C GLU A 71 1.35 8.26 5.51
N ASP A 72 1.32 7.04 4.97
CA ASP A 72 2.54 6.36 4.51
C ASP A 72 3.15 7.05 3.28
N ARG A 73 2.32 7.51 2.35
CA ARG A 73 2.78 8.33 1.22
C ARG A 73 3.43 9.62 1.70
N GLU A 74 2.79 10.36 2.59
CA GLU A 74 3.35 11.62 3.13
C GLU A 74 4.68 11.39 3.85
N ARG A 75 4.77 10.31 4.65
CA ARG A 75 6.02 9.92 5.33
C ARG A 75 7.14 9.63 4.34
N THR A 76 6.81 8.94 3.25
CA THR A 76 7.80 8.44 2.28
C THR A 76 8.14 9.49 1.23
N GLN A 77 7.24 10.42 0.90
CA GLN A 77 7.37 11.39 -0.20
C GLN A 77 7.95 12.76 0.21
N GLY A 78 8.44 12.91 1.45
CA GLY A 78 9.11 14.14 1.92
C GLY A 78 10.40 14.46 1.16
N ALA A 79 11.57 14.43 1.80
CA ALA A 79 12.84 14.71 1.12
C ALA A 79 13.15 13.75 -0.06
N ALA A 80 12.58 12.54 -0.04
CA ALA A 80 12.75 11.55 -1.09
C ALA A 80 11.98 11.89 -2.38
N GLY A 81 10.89 12.65 -2.32
CA GLY A 81 10.12 13.03 -3.52
C GLY A 81 10.92 13.86 -4.50
N LEU A 82 11.77 14.78 -3.99
CA LEU A 82 12.67 15.58 -4.82
C LEU A 82 13.79 14.73 -5.42
N LEU A 83 14.38 13.82 -4.64
CA LEU A 83 15.41 12.89 -5.12
C LEU A 83 14.87 11.92 -6.18
N GLN A 84 13.60 11.51 -6.07
CA GLN A 84 12.94 10.64 -7.04
C GLN A 84 12.78 11.33 -8.40
N HIS A 85 12.48 12.63 -8.45
CA HIS A 85 12.45 13.38 -9.71
C HIS A 85 13.82 13.42 -10.39
N MET A 86 14.90 13.28 -9.63
CA MET A 86 16.28 13.21 -10.13
C MET A 86 16.74 11.78 -10.44
N SER A 87 15.98 10.76 -10.05
CA SER A 87 16.30 9.36 -10.34
C SER A 87 16.01 9.00 -11.79
N GLU A 88 16.89 8.23 -12.42
CA GLU A 88 16.69 7.71 -13.78
C GLU A 88 15.41 6.85 -13.85
N PRO A 89 14.56 7.02 -14.87
CA PRO A 89 13.41 6.15 -15.08
C PRO A 89 13.87 4.72 -15.40
N ILE A 90 13.06 3.76 -14.97
CA ILE A 90 13.21 2.35 -15.28
C ILE A 90 13.01 2.18 -16.79
N THR A 91 14.03 1.66 -17.45
CA THR A 91 13.99 1.38 -18.88
C THR A 91 13.53 -0.05 -19.10
N ILE A 92 12.49 -0.24 -19.90
CA ILE A 92 11.88 -1.54 -20.18
C ILE A 92 11.79 -1.74 -21.69
N ARG A 93 12.27 -2.87 -22.19
CA ARG A 93 12.06 -3.25 -23.59
C ARG A 93 10.85 -4.16 -23.72
N ARG A 94 10.01 -3.93 -24.73
CA ARG A 94 8.73 -4.67 -24.86
C ARG A 94 8.95 -6.17 -25.07
N GLU A 95 9.97 -6.55 -25.84
CA GLU A 95 10.32 -7.95 -26.12
C GLU A 95 10.88 -8.70 -24.92
N SER A 96 11.36 -7.99 -23.89
CA SER A 96 11.93 -8.58 -22.67
C SER A 96 11.29 -8.04 -21.38
N LEU A 97 10.02 -7.62 -21.48
CA LEU A 97 9.22 -6.98 -20.44
C LEU A 97 9.43 -7.58 -19.03
N LEU A 98 9.23 -8.89 -18.87
CA LEU A 98 9.33 -9.55 -17.56
C LEU A 98 10.75 -9.59 -17.01
N SER A 99 11.75 -9.87 -17.86
CA SER A 99 13.15 -9.94 -17.44
C SER A 99 13.68 -8.56 -17.01
N ASP A 100 13.34 -7.53 -17.79
CA ASP A 100 13.71 -6.15 -17.51
C ASP A 100 12.99 -5.64 -16.25
N ALA A 101 11.68 -5.92 -16.13
CA ALA A 101 10.89 -5.59 -14.93
C ALA A 101 11.48 -6.26 -13.68
N TYR A 102 11.79 -7.55 -13.75
CA TYR A 102 12.39 -8.28 -12.63
C TYR A 102 13.73 -7.68 -12.24
N THR A 103 14.60 -7.40 -13.21
CA THR A 103 15.94 -6.84 -12.96
C THR A 103 15.85 -5.46 -12.33
N ALA A 104 14.92 -4.62 -12.79
CA ALA A 104 14.68 -3.31 -12.22
C ALA A 104 14.11 -3.38 -10.80
N LEU A 105 13.07 -4.18 -10.58
CA LEU A 105 12.27 -4.17 -9.34
C LEU A 105 12.89 -4.97 -8.19
N ARG A 106 13.66 -6.03 -8.45
CA ARG A 106 14.13 -6.99 -7.43
C ARG A 106 14.97 -6.41 -6.30
N GLY A 107 15.51 -5.20 -6.45
CA GLY A 107 16.37 -4.53 -5.46
C GLY A 107 15.81 -3.22 -4.88
N MET A 108 14.61 -2.80 -5.26
CA MET A 108 14.11 -1.46 -4.90
C MET A 108 13.72 -1.31 -3.42
N GLY A 109 13.33 -2.38 -2.73
CA GLY A 109 12.95 -2.32 -1.31
C GLY A 109 11.87 -1.28 -1.03
N GLU A 110 12.14 -0.34 -0.11
CA GLU A 110 11.26 0.81 0.20
C GLU A 110 11.02 1.73 -1.01
N GLY A 111 11.90 1.73 -2.01
CA GLY A 111 11.74 2.46 -3.27
C GLY A 111 10.48 2.05 -4.06
N LEU A 112 9.96 0.84 -3.85
CA LEU A 112 8.69 0.41 -4.47
C LEU A 112 7.47 1.17 -3.96
N ARG A 113 7.57 1.85 -2.81
CA ARG A 113 6.49 2.69 -2.28
C ARG A 113 6.43 4.07 -2.96
N GLN A 114 7.46 4.41 -3.73
CA GLN A 114 7.52 5.65 -4.49
C GLN A 114 6.83 5.52 -5.84
N PRO A 115 6.39 6.65 -6.44
CA PRO A 115 5.90 6.64 -7.82
C PRO A 115 6.97 6.06 -8.78
N LEU A 116 6.61 5.01 -9.50
CA LEU A 116 7.47 4.41 -10.51
C LEU A 116 7.56 5.36 -11.72
N ARG A 117 8.79 5.60 -12.18
CA ARG A 117 9.05 6.29 -13.45
C ARG A 117 9.52 5.23 -14.43
N VAL A 118 8.79 5.04 -15.51
CA VAL A 118 9.07 4.00 -16.51
C VAL A 118 9.15 4.66 -17.88
N ARG A 119 10.05 4.16 -18.74
CA ARG A 119 10.07 4.40 -20.18
C ARG A 119 10.17 3.07 -20.92
N PHE A 120 9.53 3.03 -22.08
CA PHE A 120 9.61 1.88 -22.98
C PHE A 120 10.60 2.13 -24.11
N LEU A 121 11.39 1.11 -24.43
CA LEU A 121 12.21 1.04 -25.63
C LEU A 121 11.51 0.16 -26.66
N GLY A 122 11.46 0.64 -27.91
CA GLY A 122 11.03 -0.14 -29.06
C GLY A 122 12.17 -0.95 -29.68
N THR A 123 11.87 -1.61 -30.81
CA THR A 123 12.75 -2.59 -31.49
C THR A 123 14.07 -2.01 -32.02
N GLU A 124 14.23 -0.68 -32.05
CA GLU A 124 15.44 0.03 -32.50
C GLU A 124 16.13 0.81 -31.36
N ASP A 125 15.86 0.46 -30.09
CA ASP A 125 16.27 1.23 -28.89
C ASP A 125 15.78 2.69 -28.90
N VAL A 126 14.78 2.97 -29.73
CA VAL A 126 14.11 4.28 -29.79
C VAL A 126 13.10 4.36 -28.65
N GLU A 127 13.15 5.47 -27.92
CA GLU A 127 12.24 5.75 -26.80
C GLU A 127 10.80 5.91 -27.31
N GLU A 128 9.92 4.99 -26.93
CA GLU A 128 8.56 4.87 -27.49
C GLU A 128 7.51 5.75 -26.80
N ALA A 129 7.69 6.10 -25.52
CA ALA A 129 6.68 6.83 -24.76
C ALA A 129 7.27 7.71 -23.64
N GLY A 130 6.72 8.91 -23.50
CA GLY A 130 7.15 9.91 -22.53
C GLY A 130 6.91 9.53 -21.07
N ILE A 131 7.72 10.09 -20.17
CA ILE A 131 7.69 9.79 -18.74
C ILE A 131 6.40 10.35 -18.12
N GLY A 132 5.50 9.48 -17.65
CA GLY A 132 4.26 9.91 -16.99
C GLY A 132 3.52 8.82 -16.22
N PRO A 133 2.52 9.19 -15.38
CA PRO A 133 1.74 8.24 -14.58
C PRO A 133 1.00 7.19 -15.42
N GLY A 134 0.56 7.57 -16.63
CA GLY A 134 -0.10 6.64 -17.56
C GLY A 134 0.82 5.51 -18.01
N VAL A 135 2.10 5.81 -18.26
CA VAL A 135 3.09 4.82 -18.69
C VAL A 135 3.46 3.86 -17.57
N ALA A 136 3.55 4.36 -16.32
CA ALA A 136 3.76 3.49 -15.16
C ALA A 136 2.59 2.51 -14.94
N LEU A 137 1.36 2.96 -15.18
CA LEU A 137 0.18 2.09 -15.11
C LEU A 137 0.15 1.06 -16.24
N GLU A 138 0.45 1.46 -17.47
CA GLU A 138 0.59 0.55 -18.62
C GLU A 138 1.60 -0.56 -18.31
N PHE A 139 2.80 -0.18 -17.85
CA PHE A 139 3.84 -1.10 -17.41
C PHE A 139 3.33 -2.12 -16.39
N LEU A 140 2.69 -1.66 -15.31
CA LEU A 140 2.17 -2.56 -14.27
C LEU A 140 1.12 -3.51 -14.84
N VAL A 141 0.22 -3.03 -15.70
CA VAL A 141 -0.82 -3.86 -16.32
C VAL A 141 -0.19 -4.92 -17.24
N GLU A 142 0.77 -4.55 -18.07
CA GLU A 142 1.44 -5.48 -18.98
C GLU A 142 2.26 -6.54 -18.22
N VAL A 143 3.04 -6.13 -17.21
CA VAL A 143 3.82 -7.05 -16.38
C VAL A 143 2.92 -8.03 -15.63
N LEU A 144 1.80 -7.56 -15.06
CA LEU A 144 0.85 -8.44 -14.40
C LEU A 144 0.20 -9.40 -15.40
N ARG A 145 -0.17 -8.95 -16.61
CA ARG A 145 -0.71 -9.84 -17.63
C ARG A 145 0.28 -10.92 -18.04
N ALA A 146 1.52 -10.54 -18.34
CA ALA A 146 2.55 -11.48 -18.78
C ALA A 146 3.00 -12.42 -17.64
N GLY A 147 3.08 -11.92 -16.40
CA GLY A 147 3.55 -12.71 -15.25
C GLY A 147 2.53 -13.69 -14.69
N PHE A 148 1.24 -13.49 -14.98
CA PHE A 148 0.16 -14.38 -14.60
C PHE A 148 -0.46 -15.14 -15.81
N ASP A 149 0.18 -15.08 -16.98
CA ASP A 149 -0.18 -15.90 -18.15
C ASP A 149 0.21 -17.38 -17.87
N PRO A 150 -0.72 -18.34 -17.94
CA PRO A 150 -0.51 -19.73 -17.49
C PRO A 150 0.42 -20.58 -18.37
#